data_AF-A0A7X5SA59-F1
#
_entry.id   AF-A0A7X5SA59-F1
#
_cell.length_a   1.000
_cell.length_b   1.000
_cell.length_c   1.000
_cell.angle_alpha   90.00
_cell.angle_beta   90.00
_cell.angle_gamma   90.00
#
_symmetry.space_group_name_H-M   'P 1'
#
loop_
_entity.id
_entity.type
_entity.pdbx_description
1 polymer ?
#
loop_
_entity_poly.entity_id
_entity_poly.type
_entity_poly.pdbx_seq_one_letter_code
_entity_poly.pdbx_strand_id
1 'polypeptide(L)'
;MPMSVAPHPAPSPRRRVMPGLGLSLGITLTWLGLIVLIPLLGIFIKTSGLGWDGLWRVWSEPRVLSALRVSFGTAFAAGAFNAVMGTWVAWVFVRYNFPGKRLFDAVIDLPFALPT
;
A
#
# COMPACT_ATOMS: atom_id res chain seq x y z
N MET A 1 -54.22 -27.18 -28.98
CA MET A 1 -53.10 -27.63 -28.12
C MET A 1 -52.66 -26.44 -27.26
N PRO A 2 -53.06 -26.36 -25.97
CA PRO A 2 -52.54 -25.31 -25.08
C PRO A 2 -51.11 -25.67 -24.64
N MET A 3 -50.18 -24.74 -24.86
CA MET A 3 -48.78 -24.86 -24.46
C MET A 3 -48.69 -24.65 -22.95
N SER A 4 -48.35 -25.70 -22.21
CA SER A 4 -48.09 -25.66 -20.77
C SER A 4 -46.84 -24.82 -20.50
N VAL A 5 -47.00 -23.64 -19.91
CA VAL A 5 -45.90 -22.78 -19.47
C VAL A 5 -45.38 -23.33 -18.14
N ALA A 6 -44.18 -23.88 -18.15
CA ALA A 6 -43.50 -24.32 -16.93
C ALA A 6 -43.16 -23.10 -16.04
N PRO A 7 -43.33 -23.19 -14.71
CA PRO A 7 -43.00 -22.09 -13.81
C PRO A 7 -41.49 -21.83 -13.80
N HIS A 8 -41.11 -20.55 -13.85
CA HIS A 8 -39.73 -20.12 -13.68
C HIS A 8 -39.24 -20.43 -12.25
N PRO A 9 -38.06 -21.05 -12.09
CA PRO A 9 -37.51 -21.32 -10.76
C PRO A 9 -37.20 -20.01 -10.04
N ALA A 10 -37.67 -19.88 -8.80
CA ALA A 10 -37.37 -18.74 -7.94
C ALA A 10 -35.85 -18.66 -7.65
N PRO A 11 -35.27 -17.45 -7.53
CA PRO A 11 -33.86 -17.29 -7.22
C PRO A 11 -33.55 -17.83 -5.82
N SER A 12 -32.55 -18.70 -5.73
CA SER A 12 -32.10 -19.27 -4.45
C SER A 12 -31.47 -18.18 -3.55
N PRO A 13 -31.70 -18.24 -2.22
CA PRO A 13 -31.10 -17.29 -1.31
C PRO A 13 -29.57 -17.43 -1.34
N ARG A 14 -28.87 -16.33 -1.65
CA ARG A 14 -27.40 -16.27 -1.67
C ARG A 14 -26.86 -16.66 -0.30
N ARG A 15 -26.44 -17.92 -0.16
CA ARG A 15 -25.71 -18.41 1.01
C ARG A 15 -24.42 -17.61 1.13
N ARG A 16 -24.29 -16.81 2.19
CA ARG A 16 -23.08 -16.06 2.52
C ARG A 16 -21.99 -17.10 2.82
N VAL A 17 -21.00 -17.20 1.94
CA VAL A 17 -20.05 -18.33 1.83
C VAL A 17 -19.18 -18.53 3.08
N MET A 18 -19.09 -17.53 3.97
CA MET A 18 -18.37 -17.61 5.25
C MET A 18 -19.11 -16.81 6.34
N PRO A 19 -19.97 -17.45 7.16
CA PRO A 19 -20.58 -16.81 8.33
C PRO A 19 -19.48 -16.55 9.36
N GLY A 20 -19.07 -15.29 9.52
CA GLY A 20 -18.01 -14.89 10.46
C GLY A 20 -16.82 -14.17 9.83
N LEU A 21 -16.71 -14.13 8.49
CA LEU A 21 -15.62 -13.43 7.79
C LEU A 21 -15.48 -11.97 8.25
N GLY A 22 -16.60 -11.25 8.41
CA GLY A 22 -16.56 -9.84 8.82
C GLY A 22 -16.02 -9.66 10.25
N LEU A 23 -16.35 -10.58 11.15
CA LEU A 23 -15.92 -10.52 12.54
C LEU A 23 -14.46 -10.94 12.69
N SER A 24 -14.05 -12.04 12.04
CA SER A 24 -12.65 -12.48 12.05
C SER A 24 -11.74 -11.47 11.37
N LEU A 25 -12.14 -10.93 10.21
CA LEU A 25 -11.38 -9.88 9.51
C LEU A 25 -11.28 -8.60 10.35
N GLY A 26 -12.38 -8.19 11.00
CA GLY A 26 -12.38 -7.03 11.90
C GLY A 26 -11.43 -7.21 13.08
N ILE A 27 -11.44 -8.39 13.71
CA ILE A 27 -10.51 -8.72 14.81
C ILE A 27 -9.06 -8.72 14.30
N THR A 28 -8.77 -9.39 13.17
CA THR A 28 -7.42 -9.45 12.60
C THR A 28 -6.89 -8.05 12.24
N LEU A 29 -7.69 -7.21 11.57
CA LEU A 29 -7.32 -5.84 11.23
C LEU A 29 -7.11 -4.98 12.47
N THR A 30 -7.96 -5.14 13.49
CA THR A 30 -7.81 -4.43 14.77
C THR A 30 -6.53 -4.83 15.46
N TRP A 31 -6.22 -6.12 15.53
CA TRP A 31 -4.99 -6.62 16.14
C TRP A 31 -3.75 -6.10 15.40
N LEU A 32 -3.73 -6.21 14.07
CA LEU A 32 -2.63 -5.71 13.24
C LEU A 32 -2.48 -4.20 13.37
N GLY A 33 -3.60 -3.48 13.40
CA GLY A 33 -3.65 -2.04 13.64
C GLY A 33 -3.04 -1.69 15.00
N LEU A 34 -3.39 -2.41 16.07
CA LEU A 34 -2.84 -2.19 17.40
C LEU A 34 -1.33 -2.41 17.45
N ILE A 35 -0.80 -3.47 16.81
CA ILE A 35 0.66 -3.70 16.72
C ILE A 35 1.39 -2.47 16.19
N VAL A 36 0.84 -1.86 15.14
CA VAL A 36 1.46 -0.73 14.44
C VAL A 36 1.19 0.58 15.19
N LEU A 37 -0.02 0.79 15.70
CA LEU A 37 -0.41 2.03 16.38
C LEU A 37 0.27 2.22 17.73
N ILE A 38 0.46 1.15 18.52
CA ILE A 38 1.08 1.25 19.85
C ILE A 38 2.48 1.92 19.79
N PRO A 39 3.44 1.50 18.95
CA PRO A 39 4.75 2.15 18.87
C PRO A 39 4.66 3.58 18.29
N LEU A 40 3.79 3.82 17.30
CA LEU A 40 3.53 5.16 16.76
C LEU A 40 3.03 6.13 17.85
N LEU A 41 2.10 5.67 18.68
CA LEU A 41 1.60 6.41 19.85
C LEU A 41 2.72 6.65 20.87
N GLY A 42 3.58 5.66 21.11
CA GLY A 42 4.75 5.81 21.98
C GLY A 42 5.68 6.94 21.54
N ILE A 43 5.96 7.04 20.23
CA ILE A 43 6.74 8.15 19.66
C ILE A 43 5.99 9.47 19.87
N PHE A 44 4.69 9.51 19.58
CA PHE A 44 3.88 10.71 19.74
C PHE A 44 3.86 11.22 21.18
N ILE A 45 3.67 10.34 22.17
CA ILE A 45 3.68 10.68 23.60
C ILE A 45 5.06 11.19 24.02
N LYS A 46 6.14 10.51 23.58
CA LYS A 46 7.51 10.90 23.90
C LYS A 46 7.84 12.29 23.35
N THR A 47 7.43 12.58 22.12
CA THR A 47 7.64 13.88 21.46
C THR A 47 6.74 14.97 22.05
N SER A 48 5.52 14.64 22.49
CA SER A 48 4.62 15.60 23.15
C SER A 48 5.16 16.11 24.48
N GLY A 49 6.00 15.33 25.16
CA GLY A 49 6.69 15.74 26.39
C GLY A 49 7.73 16.86 26.20
N LEU A 50 8.12 17.19 24.96
CA LEU A 50 9.03 18.31 24.65
C LEU A 50 8.33 19.68 24.71
N GLY A 51 7.00 19.72 24.76
CA GLY A 51 6.21 20.95 24.67
C GLY A 51 6.27 21.63 23.30
N TRP A 52 5.49 22.70 23.14
CA TRP A 52 5.43 23.46 21.89
C TRP A 52 6.77 24.11 21.52
N ASP A 53 7.48 24.65 22.52
CA ASP A 53 8.81 25.26 22.33
C ASP A 53 9.88 24.24 21.93
N GLY A 54 9.87 23.04 22.52
CA GLY A 54 10.79 21.97 22.15
C GLY A 54 10.54 21.45 20.73
N LEU A 55 9.26 21.32 20.34
CA LEU A 55 8.86 20.99 18.97
C LEU A 55 9.35 22.06 17.98
N TRP A 56 9.08 23.34 18.25
CA TRP A 56 9.49 24.44 17.37
C TRP A 56 11.01 24.52 17.22
N ARG A 57 11.76 24.26 18.30
CA ARG A 57 13.23 24.23 18.29
C ARG A 57 13.77 23.11 17.41
N VAL A 58 13.21 21.90 17.51
CA VAL A 58 13.60 20.75 16.67
C VAL A 58 13.25 21.01 15.20
N TRP A 59 12.07 21.56 14.92
CA TRP A 59 11.64 21.89 13.56
C TRP A 59 12.51 22.96 12.91
N SER A 60 12.91 23.96 13.68
CA SER A 60 13.75 25.07 13.20
C SER A 60 15.24 24.72 13.20
N GLU A 61 15.61 23.52 13.66
CA GLU A 61 17.00 23.12 13.75
C GLU A 61 17.60 22.99 12.34
N PRO A 62 18.74 23.64 12.04
CA PRO A 62 19.31 23.65 10.69
C PRO A 62 19.54 22.26 10.12
N ARG A 63 19.87 21.29 10.98
CA ARG A 63 20.06 19.89 10.63
C ARG A 63 18.76 19.19 10.21
N VAL A 64 17.64 19.48 10.88
CA VAL A 64 16.34 18.90 10.53
C VAL A 64 15.86 19.48 9.21
N LEU A 65 15.99 20.80 9.02
CA LEU A 65 15.62 21.45 7.77
C LEU A 65 16.49 20.99 6.59
N SER A 66 17.79 20.81 6.78
CA SER A 66 18.67 20.30 5.71
C SER A 66 18.34 18.85 5.37
N ALA A 67 18.09 18.00 6.37
CA ALA A 67 17.64 16.62 6.16
C ALA A 67 16.31 16.58 5.40
N LEU A 68 15.32 17.40 5.80
CA LEU A 68 14.03 17.48 5.11
C LEU A 68 14.19 17.94 3.65
N ARG A 69 15.00 18.98 3.39
CA ARG A 69 15.26 19.44 2.02
C ARG A 69 15.87 18.36 1.14
N VAL A 70 16.85 17.61 1.67
CA VAL A 70 17.48 16.51 0.92
C VAL A 70 16.49 15.37 0.72
N SER A 71 15.78 14.92 1.76
CA SER A 71 14.83 13.82 1.66
C SER A 71 13.69 14.14 0.70
N PHE A 72 13.03 15.29 0.85
CA PHE A 72 11.95 15.68 -0.06
C PHE A 72 12.46 16.01 -1.46
N GLY A 73 13.60 16.68 -1.58
CA GLY A 73 14.19 17.02 -2.88
C GLY A 73 14.59 15.78 -3.67
N THR A 74 15.26 14.83 -3.03
CA THR A 74 15.66 13.56 -3.66
C THR A 74 14.46 12.67 -3.94
N ALA A 75 13.52 12.53 -3.02
CA ALA A 75 12.29 11.75 -3.23
C ALA A 75 11.44 12.33 -4.37
N PHE A 76 11.34 13.66 -4.47
CA PHE A 76 10.62 14.32 -5.56
C PHE A 76 11.31 14.10 -6.91
N ALA A 77 12.63 14.32 -6.97
CA ALA A 77 13.40 14.11 -8.19
C ALA A 77 13.37 12.63 -8.65
N ALA A 78 13.58 11.70 -7.72
CA ALA A 78 13.50 10.26 -7.97
C ALA A 78 12.09 9.84 -8.36
N GLY A 79 11.06 10.37 -7.70
CA GLY A 79 9.66 10.11 -8.02
C GLY A 79 9.26 10.60 -9.41
N ALA A 80 9.65 11.82 -9.77
CA ALA A 80 9.42 12.37 -11.11
C ALA A 80 10.15 11.56 -12.18
N PHE A 81 11.41 11.20 -11.92
CA PHE A 81 12.19 10.34 -12.82
C PHE A 81 11.54 8.95 -12.97
N ASN A 82 11.15 8.31 -11.87
CA ASN A 82 10.46 7.02 -11.88
C ASN A 82 9.10 7.09 -12.57
N ALA A 83 8.38 8.19 -12.43
CA ALA A 83 7.11 8.38 -13.13
C ALA A 83 7.32 8.37 -14.66
N VAL A 84 8.35 9.05 -15.17
CA VAL A 84 8.64 9.09 -16.61
C VAL A 84 9.23 7.75 -17.07
N MET A 85 10.36 7.34 -16.50
CA MET A 85 11.09 6.14 -16.93
C MET A 85 10.32 4.86 -16.63
N GLY A 86 9.73 4.76 -15.44
CA GLY A 86 8.91 3.60 -15.06
C GLY A 86 7.69 3.46 -15.96
N THR A 87 7.02 4.56 -16.32
CA THR A 87 5.91 4.50 -17.28
C THR A 87 6.37 4.05 -18.66
N TRP A 88 7.50 4.57 -19.16
CA TRP A 88 8.06 4.13 -20.44
C TRP A 88 8.42 2.65 -20.46
N VAL A 89 9.13 2.16 -19.42
CA VAL A 89 9.49 0.75 -19.30
C VAL A 89 8.23 -0.11 -19.19
N ALA A 90 7.29 0.23 -18.30
CA ALA A 90 6.04 -0.49 -18.13
C ALA A 90 5.22 -0.56 -19.43
N TRP A 91 5.19 0.54 -20.21
CA TRP A 91 4.51 0.57 -21.49
C TRP A 91 5.12 -0.41 -22.50
N VAL A 92 6.46 -0.47 -22.59
CA VAL A 92 7.15 -1.44 -23.45
C VAL A 92 6.84 -2.88 -23.03
N PHE A 93 6.90 -3.16 -21.73
CA PHE A 93 6.66 -4.50 -21.18
C PHE A 93 5.21 -4.96 -21.37
N VAL A 94 4.23 -4.06 -21.24
CA VAL A 94 2.82 -4.43 -21.47
C VAL A 94 2.51 -4.54 -22.96
N ARG A 95 3.11 -3.70 -23.81
CA ARG A 95 2.72 -3.61 -25.23
C ARG A 95 3.50 -4.55 -26.15
N TYR A 96 4.74 -4.93 -25.82
CA TYR A 96 5.59 -5.76 -26.67
C TYR A 96 5.95 -7.10 -26.02
N ASN A 97 6.04 -8.13 -26.84
CA ASN A 97 6.54 -9.45 -26.45
C ASN A 97 7.86 -9.69 -27.17
N PHE A 98 8.97 -9.61 -26.44
CA PHE A 98 10.33 -9.82 -26.93
C PHE A 98 10.97 -11.04 -26.25
N PRO A 99 11.87 -11.78 -26.94
CA PRO A 99 12.60 -12.88 -26.32
C PRO A 99 13.49 -12.33 -25.18
N GLY A 100 13.33 -12.87 -23.97
CA GLY A 100 14.06 -12.42 -22.76
C GLY A 100 13.21 -11.63 -21.75
N LYS A 101 11.97 -11.25 -22.07
CA LYS A 101 11.06 -10.51 -21.17
C LYS A 101 10.90 -11.12 -19.77
N ARG A 102 10.76 -12.46 -19.67
CA ARG A 102 10.61 -13.18 -18.39
C ARG A 102 11.81 -13.03 -17.45
N LEU A 103 13.03 -12.83 -17.99
CA LEU A 103 14.22 -12.63 -17.17
C LEU A 103 14.20 -11.24 -16.53
N PHE A 104 13.82 -10.21 -17.30
CA PHE A 104 13.70 -8.85 -16.79
C PHE A 104 12.55 -8.73 -15.78
N ASP A 105 11.39 -9.34 -16.04
CA ASP A 105 10.29 -9.40 -15.08
C ASP A 105 10.77 -9.98 -13.74
N ALA A 106 11.52 -11.09 -13.78
CA ALA A 106 12.08 -11.70 -12.58
C ALA A 106 13.09 -10.78 -11.85
N VAL A 107 13.95 -10.05 -12.57
CA VAL A 107 14.89 -9.10 -11.96
C VAL A 107 14.17 -7.92 -11.30
N ILE A 108 13.07 -7.44 -11.89
CA ILE A 108 12.25 -6.36 -11.34
C ILE A 108 11.53 -6.81 -10.05
N ASP A 109 11.06 -8.05 -10.01
CA ASP A 109 10.37 -8.61 -8.84
C ASP A 109 11.33 -9.16 -7.76
N LEU A 110 12.57 -9.48 -8.14
CA LEU A 110 13.60 -10.04 -7.25
C LEU A 110 13.85 -9.24 -5.95
N PRO A 111 13.97 -7.90 -5.95
CA PRO A 111 14.18 -7.15 -4.70
C PRO A 111 13.04 -7.35 -3.68
N PHE A 112 11.85 -7.77 -4.11
CA PHE A 112 10.73 -8.10 -3.22
C PHE A 112 10.72 -9.58 -2.83
N ALA A 113 11.32 -10.45 -3.63
CA ALA A 113 11.46 -11.87 -3.35
C ALA A 113 12.65 -12.20 -2.42
N LEU A 114 13.63 -11.29 -2.35
CA LEU A 114 14.76 -11.41 -1.44
C LEU A 114 14.35 -10.92 -0.04
N PRO A 115 14.47 -11.76 1.01
CA PRO A 115 14.35 -11.28 2.38
C PRO A 115 15.50 -10.29 2.64
N THR A 116 15.15 -9.05 3.00
CA THR A 116 16.09 -8.05 3.53
C THR A 116 16.55 -8.39 4.93
#